data_AF-A0A2V9KIF0-F1
#
_entry.id   AF-A0A2V9KIF0-F1
#
_cell.length_a   1.000
_cell.length_b   1.000
_cell.length_c   1.000
_cell.angle_alpha   90.00
_cell.angle_beta   90.00
_cell.angle_gamma   90.00
#
_symmetry.space_group_name_H-M   'P 1'
#
loop_
_entity.id
_entity.type
_entity.pdbx_description
1 polymer ?
#
loop_
_entity_poly.entity_id
_entity_poly.type
_entity_poly.pdbx_seq_one_letter_code
_entity_poly.pdbx_strand_id
1 'polypeptide(L)'
;MSRKLVVETSEEGRSVIDYASLSEKEIGRRIKSYEEKYGMPYARYNRRFDCDSGLPWEAGDLIDWESLVQEKKARRKRLSYAP
;
A
#
# COMPACT_ATOMS: atom_id res chain seq x y z
N MET A 1 -6.64 9.78 -4.03
CA MET A 1 -6.02 8.50 -4.42
C MET A 1 -7.06 7.65 -5.12
N SER A 2 -6.79 7.26 -6.37
CA SER A 2 -7.58 6.25 -7.07
C SER A 2 -7.44 4.91 -6.34
N ARG A 3 -8.52 4.12 -6.25
CA ARG A 3 -8.48 2.76 -5.65
C ARG A 3 -7.78 1.72 -6.52
N LYS A 4 -7.19 2.18 -7.62
CA LYS A 4 -6.51 1.37 -8.62
C LYS A 4 -5.13 1.95 -8.83
N LEU A 5 -4.10 1.14 -8.60
CA LEU A 5 -2.73 1.44 -9.00
C LEU A 5 -2.47 0.74 -10.34
N VAL A 6 -1.96 1.50 -11.30
CA VAL A 6 -1.47 0.95 -12.56
C VAL A 6 0.04 0.78 -12.40
N VAL A 7 0.51 -0.45 -12.57
CA VAL A 7 1.92 -0.81 -12.58
C VAL A 7 2.25 -1.24 -14.00
N GLU A 8 3.06 -0.45 -14.71
CA GLU A 8 3.60 -0.81 -16.01
C GLU A 8 5.04 -1.28 -15.82
N THR A 9 5.31 -2.56 -16.09
CA THR A 9 6.66 -3.11 -16.11
C THR A 9 7.04 -3.47 -17.53
N SER A 10 8.32 -3.31 -17.87
CA SER A 10 8.83 -3.62 -19.22
C SER A 10 8.75 -5.11 -19.58
N GLU A 11 8.63 -5.98 -18.57
CA GLU A 11 8.62 -7.45 -18.74
C GLU A 11 7.21 -8.08 -18.68
N GLU A 12 6.28 -7.56 -17.85
CA GLU A 12 4.92 -8.12 -17.72
C GLU A 12 3.82 -7.22 -18.33
N GLY A 13 4.17 -6.04 -18.85
CA GLY A 13 3.22 -5.08 -19.39
C GLY A 13 2.43 -4.34 -18.30
N ARG A 14 1.18 -3.97 -18.60
CA ARG A 14 0.33 -3.13 -17.74
C ARG A 14 -0.50 -3.98 -16.79
N SER A 15 -0.12 -3.99 -15.51
CA SER A 15 -0.89 -4.61 -14.41
C SER A 15 -1.70 -3.55 -13.66
N VAL A 16 -2.94 -3.88 -13.28
CA VAL A 16 -3.79 -2.99 -12.47
C VAL A 16 -4.12 -3.65 -11.15
N ILE A 17 -3.70 -3.04 -10.05
CA ILE A 17 -4.04 -3.46 -8.70
C ILE A 17 -5.30 -2.70 -8.27
N ASP A 18 -6.43 -3.39 -8.14
CA ASP A 18 -7.65 -2.84 -7.56
C ASP A 18 -7.72 -3.13 -6.05
N TYR A 19 -7.34 -2.16 -5.23
CA TYR A 19 -7.32 -2.31 -3.76
C TYR A 19 -8.72 -2.51 -3.17
N ALA A 20 -9.77 -2.04 -3.85
CA ALA A 20 -11.15 -2.25 -3.42
C ALA A 20 -11.56 -3.73 -3.45
N SER A 21 -11.05 -4.50 -4.42
CA SER A 21 -11.34 -5.93 -4.58
C SER A 21 -10.54 -6.82 -3.62
N LEU A 22 -9.52 -6.30 -2.95
CA LEU A 22 -8.74 -7.08 -1.98
C LEU A 22 -9.57 -7.41 -0.73
N SER A 23 -9.42 -8.62 -0.19
CA SER A 23 -10.02 -8.96 1.10
C SER A 23 -9.32 -8.22 2.25
N GLU A 24 -10.02 -8.03 3.39
CA GLU A 24 -9.40 -7.41 4.57
C GLU A 24 -8.18 -8.21 5.08
N LYS A 25 -8.26 -9.54 4.99
CA LYS A 25 -7.15 -10.44 5.35
C LYS A 25 -5.94 -10.23 4.44
N GLU A 26 -6.16 -10.07 3.14
CA GLU A 26 -5.07 -9.81 2.19
C GLU A 26 -4.43 -8.44 2.40
N ILE A 27 -5.25 -7.41 2.64
CA ILE A 27 -4.74 -6.07 2.98
C ILE A 27 -3.89 -6.13 4.25
N GLY A 28 -4.37 -6.82 5.28
CA GLY A 28 -3.63 -7.02 6.53
C GLY A 28 -2.31 -7.76 6.31
N ARG A 29 -2.32 -8.82 5.51
CA ARG A 29 -1.11 -9.60 5.19
C ARG A 29 -0.07 -8.75 4.47
N ARG A 30 -0.45 -8.05 3.40
CA ARG A 30 0.48 -7.23 2.61
C ARG A 30 1.08 -6.09 3.43
N ILE A 31 0.27 -5.38 4.24
CA ILE A 31 0.76 -4.37 5.18
C ILE A 31 1.82 -4.96 6.11
N LYS A 32 1.54 -6.14 6.70
CA LYS A 32 2.48 -6.81 7.62
C LYS A 32 3.78 -7.20 6.91
N SER A 33 3.70 -7.69 5.68
CA SER A 33 4.88 -8.03 4.89
C SER A 33 5.79 -6.83 4.63
N TYR A 34 5.22 -5.64 4.40
CA TYR A 34 6.02 -4.41 4.32
C TYR A 34 6.62 -4.01 5.67
N GLU A 35 5.87 -4.13 6.77
CA GLU A 35 6.39 -3.87 8.13
C GLU A 35 7.55 -4.80 8.48
N GLU A 36 7.47 -6.06 8.09
CA GLU A 36 8.55 -7.06 8.26
C GLU A 36 9.74 -6.76 7.36
N LYS A 37 9.51 -6.38 6.09
CA LYS A 37 10.57 -6.03 5.13
C LYS A 37 11.40 -4.83 5.58
N TYR A 38 10.75 -3.80 6.12
CA TYR A 38 11.40 -2.55 6.53
C TYR A 38 11.68 -2.47 8.04
N GLY A 39 11.24 -3.47 8.81
CA GLY A 39 11.43 -3.54 10.26
C GLY A 39 10.72 -2.43 11.04
N MET A 40 9.73 -1.75 10.45
CA MET A 40 9.02 -0.66 11.11
C MET A 40 7.62 -0.42 10.55
N PRO A 41 6.72 0.23 11.33
CA PRO A 41 5.38 0.58 10.85
C PRO A 41 5.39 1.61 9.72
N TYR A 42 4.36 1.57 8.85
CA TYR A 42 4.19 2.50 7.73
C TYR A 42 4.41 3.96 8.11
N ALA A 43 3.77 4.41 9.20
CA ALA A 43 3.83 5.82 9.62
C ALA A 43 5.26 6.26 10.01
N ARG A 44 6.09 5.33 10.50
CA ARG A 44 7.49 5.61 10.83
C ARG A 44 8.35 5.56 9.56
N TYR A 45 8.14 4.55 8.72
CA TYR A 45 8.85 4.41 7.44
C TYR A 45 8.61 5.62 6.54
N ASN A 46 7.36 6.02 6.32
CA ASN A 46 6.97 7.16 5.51
C ASN A 46 7.54 8.51 5.97
N ARG A 47 7.89 8.65 7.26
CA ARG A 47 8.53 9.87 7.79
C ARG A 47 10.05 9.87 7.58
N ARG A 48 10.66 8.69 7.45
CA ARG A 48 12.10 8.51 7.26
C ARG A 48 12.47 8.31 5.79
N PHE A 49 11.52 7.91 4.97
CA PHE A 49 11.71 7.71 3.55
C PHE A 49 12.14 9.03 2.91
N ASP A 50 13.24 8.97 2.18
CA ASP A 50 13.85 10.07 1.47
C ASP A 50 14.06 9.64 0.02
N CYS A 51 13.55 10.42 -0.93
CA CYS A 51 13.62 10.07 -2.35
C CYS A 51 15.04 10.14 -2.93
N ASP A 52 15.95 10.86 -2.27
CA ASP A 52 17.34 11.01 -2.72
C ASP A 52 18.20 9.81 -2.28
N SER A 53 17.86 9.25 -1.11
CA SER A 53 18.59 8.13 -0.49
C SER A 53 17.92 6.76 -0.67
N GLY A 54 16.67 6.72 -1.16
CA GLY A 54 15.86 5.53 -1.30
C GLY A 54 16.21 4.69 -2.54
N LEU A 55 16.13 3.37 -2.41
CA LEU A 55 16.32 2.44 -3.51
C LEU A 55 15.13 2.51 -4.48
N PRO A 56 15.31 2.23 -5.78
CA PRO A 56 14.26 2.41 -6.79
C PRO A 56 12.95 1.66 -6.51
N TRP A 57 13.03 0.49 -5.87
CA TRP A 57 11.86 -0.30 -5.49
C TRP A 57 11.14 0.21 -4.24
N GLU A 58 11.84 0.94 -3.37
CA GLU A 58 11.26 1.45 -2.11
C GLU A 58 10.17 2.48 -2.34
N ALA A 59 10.29 3.28 -3.40
CA ALA A 59 9.23 4.21 -3.81
C ALA A 59 7.97 3.46 -4.25
N GLY A 60 8.11 2.38 -5.03
CA GLY A 60 6.99 1.54 -5.45
C GLY A 60 6.32 0.84 -4.27
N ASP A 61 7.12 0.28 -3.37
CA ASP A 61 6.64 -0.34 -2.13
C ASP A 61 5.89 0.68 -1.25
N LEU A 62 6.39 1.91 -1.14
CA LEU A 62 5.73 2.98 -0.36
C LEU A 62 4.35 3.33 -0.94
N ILE A 63 4.23 3.42 -2.27
CA ILE A 63 2.97 3.75 -2.96
C ILE A 63 1.93 2.63 -2.77
N ASP A 64 2.34 1.36 -2.91
CA ASP A 64 1.44 0.23 -2.66
C ASP A 64 1.01 0.19 -1.20
N TRP A 65 1.97 0.36 -0.29
CA TRP A 65 1.73 0.30 1.15
C TRP A 65 0.82 1.44 1.63
N GLU A 66 1.00 2.66 1.13
CA GLU A 66 0.09 3.78 1.40
C GLU A 66 -1.34 3.44 0.95
N SER A 67 -1.49 2.91 -0.26
CA SER A 67 -2.79 2.55 -0.84
C SER A 67 -3.52 1.51 0.01
N LEU A 68 -2.81 0.49 0.51
CA LEU A 68 -3.35 -0.52 1.43
C LEU A 68 -3.78 0.09 2.78
N VAL A 69 -2.96 0.97 3.36
CA VAL A 69 -3.27 1.63 4.65
C VAL A 69 -4.49 2.54 4.50
N GLN A 70 -4.60 3.28 3.40
CA GLN A 70 -5.74 4.15 3.11
C GLN A 70 -7.02 3.34 2.91
N GLU A 71 -6.96 2.23 2.15
CA GLU A 71 -8.12 1.35 1.94
C GLU A 71 -8.59 0.71 3.26
N LYS A 72 -7.67 0.23 4.10
CA LYS A 72 -7.98 -0.28 5.44
C LYS A 72 -8.67 0.78 6.31
N LYS A 73 -8.18 2.03 6.29
CA LYS A 73 -8.80 3.16 7.02
C LYS A 73 -10.18 3.49 6.46
N ALA A 74 -10.35 3.49 5.14
CA ALA A 74 -11.63 3.78 4.48
C ALA A 74 -12.70 2.74 4.84
N ARG A 75 -12.34 1.45 4.89
CA ARG A 75 -13.24 0.37 5.31
C ARG A 75 -13.67 0.50 6.77
N ARG A 76 -12.73 0.81 7.66
CA ARG A 76 -13.04 1.10 9.07
C ARG A 76 -14.01 2.27 9.23
N LYS A 77 -13.81 3.35 8.47
CA LYS A 77 -14.75 4.48 8.47
C LYS A 77 -16.14 4.08 7.97
N ARG A 78 -16.23 3.28 6.91
CA ARG A 78 -17.54 2.79 6.39
C ARG A 78 -18.30 1.95 7.43
N LEU A 79 -17.59 1.09 8.16
CA LEU A 79 -18.18 0.30 9.23
C LEU A 79 -18.67 1.16 10.40
N SER A 80 -18.00 2.27 10.71
CA SER A 80 -18.45 3.20 11.76
C SER A 80 -19.65 4.08 11.38
N TYR A 81 -20.05 4.10 10.10
CA TYR A 81 -21.22 4.84 9.61
C TYR A 81 -22.36 3.90 9.16
N ALA A 82 -22.24 2.59 9.38
CA ALA A 82 -23.35 1.66 9.15
C ALA A 82 -24.33 1.77 10.33
N PRO A 83 -25.62 2.11 10.09
CA PRO A 83 -26.64 2.20 11.12
C PRO A 83 -26.97 0.84 11.75
#